data_AF-A0AAJ0V4D6-F1
#
_entry.id   AF-A0AAJ0V4D6-F1
#
_cell.length_a   1.000
_cell.length_b   1.000
_cell.length_c   1.000
_cell.angle_alpha   90.00
_cell.angle_beta   90.00
_cell.angle_gamma   90.00
#
_symmetry.space_group_name_H-M   'P 1'
#
loop_
_entity.id
_entity.type
_entity.pdbx_description
1 polymer ?
#
loop_
_entity_poly.entity_id
_entity_poly.type
_entity_poly.pdbx_seq_one_letter_code
_entity_poly.pdbx_strand_id
1 'polypeptide(L)'
;MRSEIETYLGTVVDSTAKKISINVGLPQLDVAKELNRMHTEGVVEREKRAGGGNEYAYWLVRGKQAAPAAAENVPMAVGIVEQTVDQDAKVIKPTQIEAQSTMARLAAEMISSDVLDLLKILDLPSSLTIAIEVARERAQAAQEGRDKQKGLISEIESLKDVNARLKANNADLEKRIDALSGDVRPLGSVFVTMGREAKPKRHTTIEKAQRRASALIRSERESEVLVLEPIGRMVRGSEWRAR
;
A
#
# COMPACT_ATOMS: atom_id res chain seq x y z
N MET A 1 -5.04 35.91 -3.64
CA MET A 1 -5.10 34.69 -2.80
C MET A 1 -5.78 33.50 -3.49
N ARG A 2 -7.11 33.46 -3.66
CA ARG A 2 -7.78 32.29 -4.31
C ARG A 2 -7.24 31.97 -5.71
N SER A 3 -7.16 32.98 -6.59
CA SER A 3 -6.66 32.83 -7.95
C SER A 3 -5.19 32.39 -8.03
N GLU A 4 -4.37 32.77 -7.05
CA GLU A 4 -2.96 32.35 -6.97
C GLU A 4 -2.84 30.88 -6.55
N ILE A 5 -3.69 30.43 -5.61
CA ILE A 5 -3.77 29.02 -5.20
C ILE A 5 -4.26 28.15 -6.37
N GLU A 6 -5.27 28.60 -7.11
CA GLU A 6 -5.75 27.91 -8.32
C GLU A 6 -4.67 27.86 -9.40
N THR A 7 -3.93 28.96 -9.63
CA THR A 7 -2.83 28.97 -10.60
C THR A 7 -1.74 27.97 -10.20
N TYR A 8 -1.36 27.94 -8.92
CA TYR A 8 -0.35 27.00 -8.42
C TYR A 8 -0.82 25.54 -8.48
N LEU A 9 -2.03 25.24 -8.02
CA LEU A 9 -2.62 23.89 -8.10
C LEU A 9 -2.98 23.48 -9.54
N GLY A 10 -3.03 24.41 -10.49
CA GLY A 10 -3.12 24.12 -11.92
C GLY A 10 -1.82 23.59 -12.51
N THR A 11 -0.68 23.97 -11.91
CA THR A 11 0.66 23.54 -12.35
C THR A 11 1.16 22.27 -11.67
N VAL A 12 0.64 21.94 -10.49
CA VAL A 12 1.06 20.80 -9.67
C VAL A 12 -0.10 19.83 -9.47
N VAL A 13 0.15 18.52 -9.60
CA VAL A 13 -0.90 17.48 -9.48
C VAL A 13 -1.57 17.51 -8.10
N ASP A 14 -0.78 17.56 -7.03
CA ASP A 14 -1.23 17.68 -5.65
C ASP A 14 -0.19 18.41 -4.79
N SER A 15 -0.63 19.19 -3.81
CA SER A 15 0.29 19.90 -2.92
C SER A 15 -0.28 20.10 -1.52
N THR A 16 0.60 20.28 -0.52
CA THR A 16 0.19 20.50 0.88
C THR A 16 0.05 21.99 1.18
N ALA A 17 -0.77 22.35 2.16
CA ALA A 17 -0.95 23.76 2.56
C ALA A 17 0.38 24.49 2.85
N LYS A 18 1.36 23.78 3.42
CA LYS A 18 2.71 24.29 3.68
C LYS A 18 3.50 24.58 2.39
N LYS A 19 3.42 23.69 1.40
CA LYS A 19 4.09 23.89 0.10
C LYS A 19 3.41 25.00 -0.70
N ILE A 20 2.09 25.06 -0.66
CA ILE A 20 1.30 26.12 -1.32
C ILE A 20 1.66 27.48 -0.71
N SER A 21 1.71 27.59 0.63
CA SER A 21 2.06 28.85 1.30
C SER A 21 3.45 29.36 0.94
N ILE A 22 4.43 28.46 0.82
CA ILE A 22 5.81 28.82 0.44
C ILE A 22 5.87 29.33 -1.00
N ASN A 23 5.18 28.65 -1.94
CA ASN A 23 5.27 29.00 -3.36
C ASN A 23 4.41 30.20 -3.76
N VAL A 24 3.29 30.42 -3.06
CA VAL A 24 2.42 31.58 -3.28
C VAL A 24 2.90 32.81 -2.48
N GLY A 25 3.76 32.61 -1.47
CA GLY A 25 4.29 33.69 -0.63
C GLY A 25 3.28 34.25 0.37
N LEU A 26 2.26 33.47 0.74
CA LEU A 26 1.21 33.86 1.67
C LEU A 26 1.32 33.13 3.02
N PRO A 27 0.79 33.70 4.12
CA PRO A 27 0.76 33.02 5.41
C PRO A 27 0.03 31.68 5.34
N GLN A 28 0.64 30.63 5.91
CA GLN A 28 0.10 29.27 5.87
C GLN A 28 -1.32 29.16 6.45
N LEU A 29 -1.63 29.93 7.48
CA LEU A 29 -2.93 29.91 8.16
C LEU A 29 -4.05 30.47 7.26
N ASP A 30 -3.74 31.49 6.47
CA ASP A 30 -4.69 32.09 5.53
C ASP A 30 -4.92 31.18 4.32
N VAL A 31 -3.84 30.55 3.83
CA VAL A 31 -3.91 29.52 2.78
C VAL A 31 -4.75 28.33 3.25
N ALA A 32 -4.59 27.86 4.49
CA ALA A 32 -5.36 26.75 5.03
C ALA A 32 -6.86 27.08 5.19
N LYS A 33 -7.19 28.30 5.64
CA LYS A 33 -8.58 28.78 5.71
C LYS A 33 -9.21 28.85 4.32
N GLU A 34 -8.46 29.40 3.36
CA GLU A 34 -8.91 29.52 1.97
C GLU A 34 -9.10 28.14 1.31
N LEU A 35 -8.19 27.19 1.53
CA LEU A 35 -8.33 25.82 1.02
C LEU A 35 -9.55 25.09 1.63
N ASN A 36 -9.85 25.31 2.91
CA ASN A 36 -11.07 24.76 3.53
C ASN A 36 -12.34 25.38 2.94
N ARG A 37 -12.32 26.68 2.62
CA ARG A 37 -13.42 27.36 1.90
C ARG A 37 -13.58 26.78 0.49
N MET A 38 -12.49 26.67 -0.28
CA MET A 38 -12.48 26.10 -1.64
C MET A 38 -12.93 24.63 -1.66
N HIS A 39 -12.62 23.85 -0.62
CA HIS A 39 -13.11 22.48 -0.47
C HIS A 39 -14.62 22.44 -0.19
N THR A 40 -15.13 23.32 0.68
CA THR A 40 -16.56 23.45 0.95
C THR A 40 -17.34 23.89 -0.29
N GLU A 41 -16.73 24.71 -1.14
CA GLU A 41 -17.28 25.16 -2.43
C GLU A 41 -17.12 24.12 -3.57
N GLY A 42 -16.45 23.00 -3.34
CA GLY A 42 -16.25 21.95 -4.34
C GLY A 42 -15.25 22.30 -5.45
N VAL A 43 -14.34 23.23 -5.20
CA VAL A 43 -13.30 23.68 -6.17
C VAL A 43 -12.03 22.84 -6.02
N VAL A 44 -11.78 22.33 -4.81
CA VAL A 44 -10.57 21.59 -4.44
C VAL A 44 -10.96 20.32 -3.67
N GLU A 45 -10.37 19.20 -4.05
CA GLU A 45 -10.42 17.97 -3.27
C GLU A 45 -9.26 17.87 -2.30
N ARG A 46 -9.43 17.04 -1.26
CA ARG A 46 -8.36 16.76 -0.31
C ARG A 46 -8.31 15.30 0.10
N GLU A 47 -7.10 14.79 0.28
CA GLU A 47 -6.85 13.46 0.86
C GLU A 47 -5.84 13.54 2.00
N LYS A 48 -6.05 12.70 3.01
CA LYS A 48 -5.15 12.60 4.16
C LYS A 48 -3.94 11.75 3.78
N ARG A 49 -2.74 12.33 3.87
CA ARG A 49 -1.52 11.61 3.48
C ARG A 49 -1.20 10.47 4.43
N ALA A 50 -1.09 9.25 3.92
CA ALA A 50 -0.65 8.10 4.70
C ALA A 50 0.80 8.30 5.19
N GLY A 51 1.02 8.21 6.51
CA GLY A 51 2.34 8.33 7.13
C GLY A 51 2.87 9.75 7.37
N GLY A 52 2.07 10.80 7.10
CA GLY A 52 2.49 12.21 7.18
C GLY A 52 1.78 13.08 8.22
N GLY A 53 1.27 12.50 9.33
CA GLY A 53 0.57 13.25 10.37
C GLY A 53 -0.82 13.79 9.96
N ASN A 54 -1.21 14.96 10.47
CA ASN A 54 -2.49 15.63 10.16
C ASN A 54 -2.41 16.51 8.90
N GLU A 55 -1.56 16.17 7.94
CA GLU A 55 -1.42 16.93 6.69
C GLU A 55 -2.34 16.39 5.60
N TYR A 56 -3.00 17.32 4.89
CA TYR A 56 -3.83 17.05 3.72
C TYR A 56 -3.09 17.46 2.45
N ALA A 57 -3.21 16.64 1.41
CA ALA A 57 -2.86 17.00 0.04
C ALA A 57 -4.11 17.57 -0.65
N TYR A 58 -3.93 18.64 -1.43
CA TYR A 58 -5.00 19.37 -2.11
C TYR A 58 -4.75 19.41 -3.63
N TRP A 59 -5.81 19.29 -4.42
CA TRP A 59 -5.78 19.42 -5.89
C TRP A 59 -7.09 19.97 -6.45
N LEU A 60 -7.06 20.57 -7.65
CA LEU A 60 -8.25 21.17 -8.28
C LEU A 60 -9.23 20.11 -8.79
N VAL A 61 -10.53 20.35 -8.55
CA VAL A 61 -11.64 19.59 -9.13
C VAL A 61 -11.74 19.94 -10.61
N ARG A 62 -11.25 19.06 -11.50
CA ARG A 62 -11.41 19.26 -12.94
C ARG A 62 -12.86 18.95 -13.37
N GLY A 63 -13.60 19.99 -13.78
CA GLY A 63 -14.85 19.83 -14.51
C GLY A 63 -14.62 19.06 -15.83
N LYS A 64 -15.23 17.89 -15.94
CA LYS A 64 -15.39 17.01 -17.12
C LYS A 64 -14.44 17.25 -18.30
N GLN A 65 -13.23 16.66 -18.26
CA GLN A 65 -12.60 16.06 -19.44
C GLN A 65 -11.58 14.97 -19.09
N ALA A 66 -11.70 13.88 -19.85
CA ALA A 66 -10.86 12.71 -20.02
C ALA A 66 -10.53 11.91 -18.75
N ALA A 67 -11.07 10.69 -18.72
CA ALA A 67 -10.55 9.61 -17.90
C ALA A 67 -9.01 9.64 -17.90
N PRO A 68 -8.34 9.41 -16.76
CA PRO A 68 -6.97 8.99 -16.83
C PRO A 68 -6.92 7.77 -17.76
N ALA A 69 -5.97 7.76 -18.69
CA ALA A 69 -5.57 6.53 -19.35
C ALA A 69 -5.20 5.55 -18.22
N ALA A 70 -6.17 4.72 -17.85
CA ALA A 70 -5.93 3.48 -17.17
C ALA A 70 -5.03 2.70 -18.14
N ALA A 71 -3.76 2.54 -17.76
CA ALA A 71 -3.01 1.39 -18.22
C ALA A 71 -3.90 0.16 -17.95
N GLU A 72 -4.18 -0.54 -19.04
CA GLU A 72 -5.17 -1.60 -19.17
C GLU A 72 -5.19 -2.55 -17.97
N ASN A 73 -6.35 -2.65 -17.33
CA ASN A 73 -6.77 -3.88 -16.68
C ASN A 73 -8.15 -4.22 -17.25
N VAL A 74 -8.21 -5.34 -17.97
CA VAL A 74 -9.43 -6.09 -18.31
C VAL A 74 -9.17 -7.55 -17.85
N PRO A 75 -10.20 -8.37 -17.62
CA PRO A 75 -11.02 -8.46 -16.43
C PRO A 75 -10.83 -9.81 -15.70
N MET A 76 -11.53 -9.97 -14.57
CA MET A 76 -11.75 -11.27 -13.93
C MET A 76 -12.40 -12.29 -14.89
N ALA A 77 -12.01 -13.57 -14.80
CA ALA A 77 -12.86 -14.68 -14.33
C ALA A 77 -12.36 -16.08 -14.79
N VAL A 78 -12.23 -16.98 -13.81
CA VAL A 78 -12.71 -18.38 -13.83
C VAL A 78 -12.10 -19.38 -14.85
N GLY A 79 -11.33 -20.33 -14.30
CA GLY A 79 -11.49 -21.77 -14.55
C GLY A 79 -10.71 -22.43 -15.68
N ILE A 80 -10.33 -23.71 -15.44
CA ILE A 80 -9.83 -24.74 -16.36
C ILE A 80 -8.29 -24.66 -16.56
N VAL A 81 -7.47 -25.50 -15.92
CA VAL A 81 -7.15 -26.94 -16.14
C VAL A 81 -6.45 -27.23 -17.49
N GLU A 82 -5.31 -27.91 -17.36
CA GLU A 82 -4.56 -28.72 -18.33
C GLU A 82 -3.80 -28.09 -19.52
N GLN A 83 -2.48 -28.27 -19.41
CA GLN A 83 -1.58 -28.92 -20.39
C GLN A 83 -1.60 -28.45 -21.85
N THR A 84 -0.48 -27.88 -22.26
CA THR A 84 0.41 -28.32 -23.37
C THR A 84 1.70 -27.46 -23.22
N VAL A 85 2.88 -27.97 -22.83
CA VAL A 85 3.88 -28.70 -23.64
C VAL A 85 3.83 -28.21 -25.10
N ASP A 86 4.77 -27.40 -25.62
CA ASP A 86 6.17 -27.75 -25.78
C ASP A 86 7.06 -26.54 -26.22
N GLN A 87 8.36 -26.69 -25.93
CA GLN A 87 9.54 -26.23 -26.69
C GLN A 87 9.73 -24.75 -27.10
N ASP A 88 10.58 -24.03 -26.34
CA ASP A 88 11.96 -23.68 -26.73
C ASP A 88 12.49 -22.48 -25.93
N ALA A 89 12.94 -22.74 -24.69
CA ALA A 89 13.81 -21.81 -23.98
C ALA A 89 14.90 -22.62 -23.28
N LYS A 90 16.05 -22.68 -23.96
CA LYS A 90 17.28 -23.33 -23.55
C LYS A 90 17.70 -22.84 -22.15
N VAL A 91 17.43 -23.65 -21.13
CA VAL A 91 17.88 -23.47 -19.76
C VAL A 91 19.41 -23.51 -19.74
N ILE A 92 20.04 -22.35 -19.52
CA ILE A 92 21.47 -22.25 -19.26
C ILE A 92 21.68 -22.63 -17.79
N LYS A 93 22.41 -23.72 -17.55
CA LYS A 93 22.71 -24.23 -16.21
C LYS A 93 23.63 -23.24 -15.45
N PRO A 94 23.40 -23.00 -14.15
CA PRO A 94 24.16 -22.03 -13.33
C PRO A 94 25.65 -22.38 -13.15
N THR A 95 26.05 -23.61 -13.47
CA THR A 95 27.44 -24.09 -13.32
C THR A 95 28.41 -23.50 -14.35
N GLN A 96 27.91 -22.91 -15.45
CA GLN A 96 28.76 -22.40 -16.54
C GLN A 96 29.17 -20.94 -16.35
N ILE A 97 28.52 -20.21 -15.43
CA ILE A 97 28.78 -18.79 -15.15
C ILE A 97 29.98 -18.62 -14.20
N GLU A 98 30.18 -19.56 -13.27
CA GLU A 98 31.27 -19.47 -12.29
C GLU A 98 32.65 -19.73 -12.92
N ALA A 99 32.78 -20.69 -13.84
CA ALA A 99 34.05 -21.04 -14.47
C ALA A 99 34.56 -19.98 -15.49
N GLN A 100 33.66 -19.24 -16.13
CA GLN A 100 34.06 -18.10 -16.99
C GLN A 100 34.43 -16.86 -16.17
N SER A 101 33.87 -16.71 -14.97
CA SER A 101 34.14 -15.57 -14.10
C SER A 101 35.52 -15.63 -13.43
N THR A 102 36.05 -16.81 -13.13
CA THR A 102 37.36 -16.99 -12.49
C THR A 102 38.52 -16.77 -13.45
N MET A 103 38.40 -17.21 -14.71
CA MET A 103 39.42 -16.93 -15.74
C MET A 103 39.43 -15.45 -16.15
N ALA A 104 38.26 -14.80 -16.22
CA ALA A 104 38.19 -13.36 -16.45
C ALA A 104 38.77 -12.55 -15.27
N ARG A 105 38.64 -13.05 -14.03
CA ARG A 105 39.19 -12.41 -12.83
C ARG A 105 40.72 -12.56 -12.74
N LEU A 106 41.25 -13.74 -13.05
CA LEU A 106 42.70 -13.98 -13.14
C LEU A 106 43.33 -13.21 -14.31
N ALA A 107 42.64 -13.08 -15.44
CA ALA A 107 43.09 -12.25 -16.56
C ALA A 107 43.04 -10.75 -16.25
N ALA A 108 42.06 -10.28 -15.46
CA ALA A 108 41.95 -8.87 -15.06
C ALA A 108 42.92 -8.49 -13.91
N GLU A 109 43.22 -9.41 -12.99
CA GLU A 109 44.20 -9.21 -11.91
C GLU A 109 45.65 -9.38 -12.40
N MET A 110 45.91 -10.09 -13.51
CA MET A 110 47.23 -10.17 -14.16
C MET A 110 47.55 -9.02 -15.12
N ILE A 111 46.61 -8.12 -15.43
CA ILE A 111 46.92 -6.82 -16.06
C ILE A 111 47.37 -5.84 -14.94
N SER A 112 48.21 -6.32 -14.05
CA SER A 112 48.75 -5.58 -12.92
C SER A 112 50.12 -5.08 -13.30
N SER A 113 50.30 -3.75 -13.27
CA SER A 113 51.58 -3.02 -13.27
C SER A 113 52.50 -3.23 -14.50
N ASP A 114 52.90 -4.46 -14.78
CA ASP A 114 53.97 -4.82 -15.71
C ASP A 114 53.57 -4.59 -17.17
N VAL A 115 52.27 -4.73 -17.50
CA VAL A 115 51.74 -4.42 -18.84
C VAL A 115 51.76 -2.91 -19.10
N LEU A 116 51.54 -2.08 -18.07
CA LEU A 116 51.57 -0.62 -18.18
C LEU A 116 52.98 -0.07 -18.34
N ASP A 117 53.96 -0.68 -17.69
CA ASP A 117 55.37 -0.32 -17.86
C ASP A 117 55.91 -0.79 -19.22
N LEU A 118 55.49 -1.97 -19.70
CA LEU A 118 55.79 -2.41 -21.07
C LEU A 118 55.11 -1.54 -22.15
N LEU A 119 53.88 -1.06 -21.92
CA LEU A 119 53.16 -0.17 -22.85
C LEU A 119 53.81 1.23 -22.94
N LYS A 120 54.43 1.73 -21.87
CA LYS A 120 55.21 2.99 -21.89
C LYS A 120 56.54 2.84 -22.64
N ILE A 121 57.14 1.65 -22.59
CA ILE A 121 58.38 1.32 -23.32
C ILE A 121 58.11 1.16 -24.83
N LEU A 122 56.91 0.72 -25.21
CA LEU A 122 56.52 0.40 -26.59
C LEU A 122 55.97 1.59 -27.42
N ASP A 123 56.01 2.82 -26.90
CA ASP A 123 55.58 4.06 -27.58
C ASP A 123 54.21 3.92 -28.28
N LEU A 124 53.23 3.32 -27.58
CA LEU A 124 51.91 3.10 -28.18
C LEU A 124 51.16 4.42 -28.41
N PRO A 125 50.39 4.52 -29.50
CA PRO A 125 49.62 5.71 -29.80
C PRO A 125 48.62 6.01 -28.69
N SER A 126 48.44 7.29 -28.37
CA SER A 126 47.59 7.78 -27.27
C SER A 126 46.15 7.26 -27.31
N SER A 127 45.66 6.87 -28.50
CA SER A 127 44.36 6.24 -28.70
C SER A 127 44.20 4.89 -27.97
N LEU A 128 45.27 4.11 -27.83
CA LEU A 128 45.24 2.84 -27.11
C LEU A 128 45.22 3.04 -25.58
N THR A 129 45.94 4.05 -25.07
CA THR A 129 45.91 4.41 -23.65
C THR A 129 44.51 4.87 -23.22
N ILE A 130 43.87 5.72 -24.03
CA ILE A 130 42.49 6.16 -23.81
C ILE A 130 41.51 4.98 -23.85
N ALA A 131 41.68 4.04 -24.79
CA ALA A 131 40.82 2.87 -24.88
C ALA A 131 40.93 1.97 -23.64
N ILE A 132 42.12 1.83 -23.05
CA ILE A 132 42.35 1.07 -21.81
C ILE A 132 41.70 1.76 -20.61
N GLU A 133 41.83 3.09 -20.49
CA GLU A 133 41.19 3.86 -19.43
C GLU A 133 39.66 3.78 -19.51
N VAL A 134 39.07 3.95 -20.70
CA VAL A 134 37.63 3.79 -20.91
C VAL A 134 37.16 2.36 -20.61
N ALA A 135 37.95 1.33 -20.95
CA ALA A 135 37.63 -0.05 -20.60
C ALA A 135 37.66 -0.26 -19.08
N ARG A 136 38.61 0.37 -18.37
CA ARG A 136 38.72 0.30 -16.91
C ARG A 136 37.55 0.99 -16.22
N GLU A 137 37.18 2.20 -16.65
CA GLU A 137 36.02 2.92 -16.10
C GLU A 137 34.72 2.14 -16.31
N ARG A 138 34.53 1.54 -17.48
CA ARG A 138 33.38 0.65 -17.75
C ARG A 138 33.38 -0.58 -16.86
N ALA A 139 34.54 -1.20 -16.63
CA ALA A 139 34.67 -2.35 -15.74
C ALA A 139 34.34 -1.99 -14.28
N GLN A 140 34.77 -0.81 -13.82
CA GLN A 140 34.46 -0.28 -12.49
C GLN A 140 32.96 0.01 -12.35
N ALA A 141 32.35 0.73 -13.30
CA ALA A 141 30.92 1.00 -13.30
C ALA A 141 30.07 -0.28 -13.33
N ALA A 142 30.50 -1.30 -14.09
CA ALA A 142 29.84 -2.60 -14.12
C ALA A 142 30.01 -3.39 -12.81
N GLN A 143 31.10 -3.17 -12.08
CA GLN A 143 31.32 -3.77 -10.76
C GLN A 143 30.43 -3.10 -9.71
N GLU A 144 30.40 -1.76 -9.68
CA GLU A 144 29.52 -1.00 -8.80
C GLU A 144 28.04 -1.30 -9.04
N GLY A 145 27.62 -1.47 -10.29
CA GLY A 145 26.27 -1.89 -10.64
C GLY A 145 25.92 -3.27 -10.08
N ARG A 146 26.86 -4.22 -10.15
CA ARG A 146 26.70 -5.57 -9.58
C ARG A 146 26.64 -5.55 -8.06
N ASP A 147 27.46 -4.74 -7.41
CA ASP A 147 27.47 -4.64 -5.95
C ASP A 147 26.20 -3.97 -5.43
N LYS A 148 25.70 -2.93 -6.12
CA LYS A 148 24.38 -2.34 -5.85
C LYS A 148 23.25 -3.36 -6.04
N GLN A 149 23.29 -4.15 -7.12
CA GLN A 149 22.29 -5.18 -7.37
C GLN A 149 22.28 -6.26 -6.28
N LYS A 150 23.45 -6.70 -5.82
CA LYS A 150 23.57 -7.62 -4.68
C LYS A 150 22.97 -7.03 -3.41
N GLY A 151 23.27 -5.75 -3.12
CA GLY A 151 22.69 -5.05 -1.98
C GLY A 151 21.15 -4.99 -2.02
N LEU A 152 20.58 -4.71 -3.20
CA LEU A 152 19.12 -4.72 -3.38
C LEU A 152 18.51 -6.11 -3.19
N ILE A 153 19.18 -7.16 -3.65
CA ILE A 153 18.73 -8.55 -3.45
C ILE A 153 18.71 -8.89 -1.96
N SER A 154 19.79 -8.59 -1.22
CA SER A 154 19.83 -8.83 0.23
C SER A 154 18.77 -8.02 0.99
N GLU A 155 18.51 -6.78 0.56
CA GLU A 155 17.46 -5.96 1.17
C GLU A 155 16.07 -6.57 0.94
N ILE A 156 15.77 -7.02 -0.29
CA ILE A 156 14.51 -7.69 -0.61
C ILE A 156 14.32 -8.96 0.22
N GLU A 157 15.38 -9.76 0.43
CA GLU A 157 15.33 -10.93 1.29
C GLU A 157 15.01 -10.55 2.75
N SER A 158 15.67 -9.51 3.28
CA SER A 158 15.39 -9.02 4.64
C SER A 158 13.95 -8.51 4.79
N LEU A 159 13.43 -7.80 3.80
CA LEU A 159 12.06 -7.27 3.80
C LEU A 159 11.03 -8.40 3.72
N LYS A 160 11.32 -9.47 2.96
CA LYS A 160 10.47 -10.68 2.93
C LYS A 160 10.41 -11.34 4.30
N ASP A 161 11.54 -11.45 5.00
CA ASP A 161 11.60 -12.01 6.35
C ASP A 161 10.80 -11.16 7.35
N VAL A 162 10.94 -9.84 7.30
CA VAL A 162 10.14 -8.92 8.15
C VAL A 162 8.65 -9.06 7.84
N ASN A 163 8.27 -9.14 6.56
CA ASN A 163 6.88 -9.30 6.16
C ASN A 163 6.30 -10.64 6.65
N ALA A 164 7.07 -11.73 6.57
CA ALA A 164 6.70 -13.03 7.10
C ALA A 164 6.48 -12.99 8.61
N ARG A 165 7.38 -12.33 9.36
CA ARG A 165 7.24 -12.13 10.82
C ARG A 165 5.99 -11.30 11.17
N LEU A 166 5.73 -10.22 10.44
CA LEU A 166 4.55 -9.38 10.67
C LEU A 166 3.25 -10.15 10.40
N LYS A 167 3.21 -10.95 9.33
CA LYS A 167 2.07 -11.83 9.04
C LYS A 167 1.85 -12.86 10.14
N ALA A 168 2.91 -13.49 10.63
CA ALA A 168 2.83 -14.45 11.74
C ALA A 168 2.33 -13.78 13.03
N ASN A 169 2.85 -12.60 13.37
CA ASN A 169 2.42 -11.83 14.53
C ASN A 169 0.95 -11.41 14.42
N ASN A 170 0.50 -10.95 13.25
CA ASN A 170 -0.90 -10.60 13.04
C ASN A 170 -1.81 -11.83 13.20
N ALA A 171 -1.43 -12.98 12.64
CA ALA A 171 -2.19 -14.21 12.81
C ALA A 171 -2.26 -14.67 14.28
N ASP A 172 -1.20 -14.46 15.06
CA ASP A 172 -1.21 -14.74 16.50
C ASP A 172 -2.09 -13.75 17.27
N LEU A 173 -2.03 -12.47 16.93
CA LEU A 173 -2.90 -11.45 17.51
C LEU A 173 -4.38 -11.72 17.20
N GLU A 174 -4.72 -12.13 15.99
CA GLU A 174 -6.08 -12.54 15.63
C GLU A 174 -6.54 -13.72 16.48
N LYS A 175 -5.73 -14.77 16.62
CA LYS A 175 -6.04 -15.91 17.51
C LYS A 175 -6.23 -15.47 18.96
N ARG A 176 -5.41 -14.55 19.45
CA ARG A 176 -5.52 -14.00 20.81
C ARG A 176 -6.75 -13.13 20.97
N ILE A 177 -7.12 -12.36 19.95
CA ILE A 177 -8.37 -11.60 19.92
C ILE A 177 -9.55 -12.57 19.96
N ASP A 178 -9.53 -13.65 19.17
CA ASP A 178 -10.58 -14.66 19.18
C ASP A 178 -10.70 -15.35 20.55
N ALA A 179 -9.56 -15.70 21.16
CA ALA A 179 -9.51 -16.30 22.49
C ALA A 179 -9.99 -15.35 23.60
N LEU A 180 -9.57 -14.07 23.56
CA LEU A 180 -9.95 -13.04 24.54
C LEU A 180 -11.37 -12.51 24.35
N SER A 181 -11.88 -12.55 23.12
CA SER A 181 -13.26 -12.17 22.84
C SER A 181 -14.25 -13.20 23.41
N GLY A 182 -13.77 -14.37 23.86
CA GLY A 182 -14.63 -15.49 24.24
C GLY A 182 -15.45 -15.96 23.04
N ASP A 183 -16.40 -16.87 23.25
CA ASP A 183 -17.33 -17.39 22.25
C ASP A 183 -18.25 -16.26 21.73
N VAL A 184 -17.70 -15.29 21.00
CA VAL A 184 -18.43 -14.41 20.08
C VAL A 184 -18.69 -15.27 18.87
N ARG A 185 -19.55 -16.27 19.07
CA ARG A 185 -20.38 -16.75 17.96
C ARG A 185 -20.84 -15.50 17.22
N PRO A 186 -20.86 -15.48 15.87
CA PRO A 186 -21.67 -14.47 15.20
C PRO A 186 -23.00 -14.50 15.94
N LEU A 187 -23.36 -13.40 16.61
CA LEU A 187 -24.55 -13.33 17.46
C LEU A 187 -25.70 -13.76 16.55
N GLY A 188 -26.06 -15.04 16.57
CA GLY A 188 -27.17 -15.56 15.80
C GLY A 188 -28.33 -14.70 16.22
N SER A 189 -28.83 -13.90 15.28
CA SER A 189 -29.83 -12.83 15.44
C SER A 189 -30.39 -12.77 16.86
N VAL A 190 -29.70 -12.04 17.75
CA VAL A 190 -30.15 -11.96 19.14
C VAL A 190 -31.33 -11.00 19.18
N PHE A 191 -32.53 -11.54 19.04
CA PHE A 191 -33.76 -10.77 19.12
C PHE A 191 -33.88 -10.14 20.50
N VAL A 192 -34.24 -8.86 20.56
CA VAL A 192 -34.43 -8.14 21.82
C VAL A 192 -35.90 -7.78 21.98
N THR A 193 -36.51 -8.20 23.10
CA THR A 193 -37.84 -7.72 23.49
C THR A 193 -37.69 -6.49 24.37
N MET A 194 -38.32 -5.38 23.98
CA MET A 194 -38.38 -4.11 24.73
C MET A 194 -39.85 -3.81 25.06
N GLY A 195 -40.21 -3.77 26.35
CA GLY A 195 -41.51 -3.28 26.82
C GLY A 195 -41.40 -1.88 27.42
N ARG A 196 -42.54 -1.26 27.75
CA ARG A 196 -42.58 0.06 28.38
C ARG A 196 -42.10 0.00 29.83
N GLU A 197 -42.52 -1.01 30.57
CA GLU A 197 -42.17 -1.21 31.99
C GLU A 197 -41.26 -2.45 32.18
N ALA A 198 -41.32 -3.40 31.24
CA ALA A 198 -40.55 -4.63 31.28
C ALA A 198 -39.10 -4.43 30.84
N LYS A 199 -38.17 -5.01 31.61
CA LYS A 199 -36.73 -4.97 31.31
C LYS A 199 -36.42 -5.61 29.95
N PRO A 200 -35.54 -4.98 29.13
CA PRO A 200 -35.08 -5.55 27.87
C PRO A 200 -34.50 -6.95 28.05
N LYS A 201 -34.86 -7.89 27.17
CA LYS A 201 -34.34 -9.26 27.21
C LYS A 201 -33.96 -9.77 25.83
N ARG A 202 -32.82 -10.45 25.79
CA ARG A 202 -32.23 -11.08 24.61
C ARG A 202 -32.75 -12.51 24.44
N HIS A 203 -32.99 -12.90 23.20
CA HIS A 203 -33.45 -14.23 22.80
C HIS A 203 -32.62 -14.76 21.65
N THR A 204 -32.44 -16.07 21.60
CA THR A 204 -31.66 -16.75 20.56
C THR A 204 -32.48 -17.01 19.28
N THR A 205 -33.80 -16.90 19.33
CA THR A 205 -34.71 -17.14 18.19
C THR A 205 -35.90 -16.17 18.24
N ILE A 206 -36.46 -15.85 17.07
CA ILE A 206 -37.58 -14.92 16.93
C ILE A 206 -38.84 -15.45 17.64
N GLU A 207 -39.09 -16.75 17.56
CA GLU A 207 -40.24 -17.41 18.18
C GLU A 207 -40.25 -17.25 19.71
N LYS A 208 -39.07 -17.33 20.35
CA LYS A 208 -38.93 -17.11 21.80
C LYS A 208 -39.19 -15.66 22.16
N ALA A 209 -38.72 -14.73 21.32
CA ALA A 209 -38.98 -13.30 21.50
C ALA A 209 -40.46 -12.97 21.35
N GLN A 210 -41.13 -13.49 20.32
CA GLN A 210 -42.57 -13.33 20.08
C GLN A 210 -43.41 -13.93 21.21
N ARG A 211 -43.04 -15.11 21.70
CA ARG A 211 -43.73 -15.75 22.84
C ARG A 211 -43.65 -14.91 24.11
N ARG A 212 -42.47 -14.34 24.41
CA ARG A 212 -42.33 -13.41 25.54
C ARG A 212 -43.12 -12.12 25.30
N ALA A 213 -43.04 -11.52 24.12
CA ALA A 213 -43.80 -10.30 23.81
C ALA A 213 -45.31 -10.51 24.01
N SER A 214 -45.83 -11.64 23.55
CA SER A 214 -47.23 -12.03 23.74
C SER A 214 -47.59 -12.22 25.22
N ALA A 215 -46.68 -12.80 26.00
CA ALA A 215 -46.87 -12.96 27.45
C ALA A 215 -46.91 -11.59 28.15
N LEU A 216 -45.96 -10.71 27.86
CA LEU A 216 -45.87 -9.37 28.46
C LEU A 216 -47.15 -8.53 28.21
N ILE A 217 -47.71 -8.59 26.99
CA ILE A 217 -48.96 -7.90 26.67
C ILE A 217 -50.14 -8.50 27.46
N ARG A 218 -50.20 -9.82 27.60
CA ARG A 218 -51.32 -10.52 28.26
C ARG A 218 -51.27 -10.45 29.78
N SER A 219 -50.09 -10.59 30.39
CA SER A 219 -49.94 -10.73 31.85
C SER A 219 -49.39 -9.50 32.54
N GLU A 220 -48.56 -8.69 31.88
CA GLU A 220 -47.85 -7.56 32.49
C GLU A 220 -48.42 -6.19 32.08
N ARG A 221 -49.60 -6.16 31.42
CA ARG A 221 -50.30 -4.94 30.95
C ARG A 221 -49.43 -4.03 30.07
N GLU A 222 -48.47 -4.61 29.35
CA GLU A 222 -47.72 -3.86 28.35
C GLU A 222 -48.65 -3.44 27.21
N SER A 223 -48.67 -2.15 26.89
CA SER A 223 -49.43 -1.63 25.75
C SER A 223 -48.76 -1.97 24.42
N GLU A 224 -47.43 -2.11 24.43
CA GLU A 224 -46.62 -2.38 23.25
C GLU A 224 -45.32 -3.09 23.66
N VAL A 225 -44.93 -4.10 22.89
CA VAL A 225 -43.63 -4.77 23.05
C VAL A 225 -42.96 -4.88 21.68
N LEU A 226 -41.80 -4.27 21.54
CA LEU A 226 -41.00 -4.32 20.31
C LEU A 226 -40.11 -5.56 20.33
N VAL A 227 -40.14 -6.33 19.24
CA VAL A 227 -39.20 -7.42 18.97
C VAL A 227 -38.23 -6.93 17.92
N LEU A 228 -37.00 -6.62 18.34
CA LEU A 228 -35.98 -6.01 17.48
C LEU A 228 -34.98 -7.07 17.02
N GLU A 229 -34.70 -7.07 15.72
CA GLU A 229 -33.57 -7.80 15.15
C GLU A 229 -32.34 -6.88 15.09
N PRO A 230 -31.17 -7.30 15.63
CA PRO A 230 -29.97 -6.50 15.56
C PRO A 230 -29.42 -6.47 14.12
N ILE A 231 -29.44 -5.29 13.50
CA ILE A 231 -28.95 -5.07 12.12
C ILE A 231 -27.42 -4.89 12.03
N GLY A 232 -26.74 -4.71 13.17
CA GLY A 232 -25.32 -4.45 13.23
C GLY A 232 -24.79 -4.30 14.65
N ARG A 233 -23.47 -4.30 14.81
CA ARG A 233 -22.77 -4.09 16.08
C ARG A 233 -21.75 -2.97 15.89
N MET A 234 -21.76 -2.01 16.81
CA MET A 234 -20.75 -0.94 16.88
C MET A 234 -20.00 -1.06 18.22
N VAL A 235 -18.68 -0.95 18.18
CA VAL A 235 -17.80 -0.97 19.36
C VAL A 235 -17.08 0.38 19.45
N ARG A 236 -16.65 0.79 20.64
CA ARG A 236 -15.92 2.06 20.84
C ARG A 236 -14.72 2.12 19.88
N GLY A 237 -14.66 3.17 19.06
CA GLY A 237 -13.62 3.36 18.04
C GLY A 237 -13.97 2.81 16.65
N SER A 238 -15.10 2.11 16.50
CA SER A 238 -15.64 1.74 15.18
C SER A 238 -16.59 2.82 14.69
N GLU A 239 -16.50 3.18 13.41
CA GLU A 239 -17.47 4.04 12.73
C GLU A 239 -18.62 3.22 12.15
N TRP A 240 -19.85 3.77 12.21
CA TRP A 240 -21.00 3.14 11.58
C TRP A 240 -20.91 3.29 10.06
N ARG A 241 -20.82 2.17 9.34
CA ARG A 241 -20.91 2.15 7.88
C ARG A 241 -22.27 1.57 7.51
N ALA A 242 -23.10 2.37 6.82
CA ALA A 242 -24.35 1.88 6.27
C ALA A 242 -24.04 0.77 5.25
N ARG A 243 -24.87 -0.27 5.25
CA ARG A 243 -24.88 -1.30 4.20
C ARG A 243 -25.50 -0.75 2.92
#